data_AF-A0A224XMK1-F1
#
_entry.id   AF-A0A224XMK1-F1
#
_cell.length_a   1.000
_cell.length_b   1.000
_cell.length_c   1.000
_cell.angle_alpha   90.00
_cell.angle_beta   90.00
_cell.angle_gamma   90.00
#
_symmetry.space_group_name_H-M   'P 1'
#
loop_
_entity.id
_entity.type
_entity.pdbx_description
1 polymer ?
#
loop_
_entity_poly.entity_id
_entity_poly.type
_entity_poly.pdbx_seq_one_letter_code
_entity_poly.pdbx_strand_id
1 'polypeptide(L)'
;MGRRYYCDYCDRGFTDVVDSRKKHLNGISHQRIKKIYYSRVRDLKSLVEEEKQKEICRRFRSTGSCPFEEACTFTHYTIQELSAFEAQVKEQEKKKNELPRLPSIQEWLNTKKLNATERAEGAVTMYGSNNPLREYGFQSLPPSLRPISFEEMDNLQFTFWG
;
A
#
# COMPACT_ATOMS: atom_id res chain seq x y z
N MET A 1 21.13 20.87 29.34
CA MET A 1 20.91 21.17 27.91
C MET A 1 19.41 21.05 27.63
N GLY A 2 18.72 22.15 27.30
CA GLY A 2 17.27 22.16 27.13
C GLY A 2 16.79 21.45 25.85
N ARG A 3 15.59 20.87 25.87
CA ARG A 3 14.96 20.29 24.68
C ARG A 3 14.73 21.38 23.63
N ARG A 4 15.01 21.06 22.36
CA ARG A 4 14.74 21.94 21.20
C ARG A 4 13.65 21.32 20.36
N TYR A 5 12.76 22.16 19.84
CA TYR A 5 11.73 21.76 18.90
C TYR A 5 12.13 22.19 17.49
N TYR A 6 11.94 21.31 16.51
CA TYR A 6 12.17 21.58 15.09
C TYR A 6 10.85 21.47 14.34
N CYS A 7 10.59 22.40 13.43
CA CYS A 7 9.42 22.36 12.56
C CYS A 7 9.83 22.04 11.12
N ASP A 8 9.42 20.88 10.62
CA ASP A 8 9.75 20.40 9.27
C ASP A 8 9.13 21.24 8.15
N TYR A 9 8.01 21.94 8.42
CA TYR A 9 7.38 22.82 7.44
C TYR A 9 8.14 24.14 7.27
N CYS A 10 8.72 24.65 8.36
CA CYS A 10 9.34 25.98 8.39
C CYS A 10 10.86 25.94 8.36
N ASP A 11 11.47 24.75 8.44
CA ASP A 11 12.90 24.50 8.57
C ASP A 11 13.58 25.35 9.67
N ARG A 12 12.92 25.44 10.83
CA ARG A 12 13.38 26.26 11.97
C ARG A 12 13.38 25.45 13.27
N GLY A 13 14.50 25.55 13.99
CA GLY A 13 14.66 25.02 15.34
C GLY A 13 14.60 26.12 16.40
N PHE A 14 13.88 25.91 17.50
CA PHE A 14 13.81 26.81 18.65
C PHE A 14 13.75 26.06 19.98
N THR A 15 13.87 26.77 21.10
CA THR A 15 13.78 26.18 22.44
C THR A 15 12.37 25.65 22.71
N ASP A 16 12.26 24.42 23.18
CA ASP A 16 10.97 23.74 23.32
C ASP A 16 10.20 24.22 24.56
N VAL A 17 9.49 25.34 24.40
CA VAL A 17 8.54 25.88 25.37
C VAL A 17 7.15 25.71 24.77
N VAL A 18 6.20 25.18 25.55
CA VAL A 18 4.85 24.85 25.07
C VAL A 18 4.17 26.07 24.42
N ASP A 19 4.29 27.24 25.04
CA ASP A 19 3.72 28.49 24.50
C ASP A 19 4.41 28.98 23.22
N SER A 20 5.74 28.87 23.14
CA SER A 20 6.46 29.26 21.93
C SER A 20 6.11 28.34 20.76
N ARG A 21 5.99 27.03 21.03
CA ARG A 21 5.55 26.03 20.06
C ARG A 21 4.13 26.31 19.57
N LYS A 22 3.19 26.60 20.47
CA LYS A 22 1.80 26.92 20.11
C LYS A 22 1.71 28.21 19.27
N LYS A 23 2.46 29.25 19.63
CA LYS A 23 2.55 30.50 18.85
C LYS A 23 3.13 30.26 17.46
N HIS A 24 4.15 29.41 17.34
CA HIS A 24 4.73 29.03 16.05
C HIS A 24 3.72 28.31 15.15
N LEU A 25 3.05 27.26 15.68
CA LEU A 25 2.09 26.45 14.92
C LEU A 25 0.86 27.24 14.47
N ASN A 26 0.39 28.17 15.31
CA ASN A 26 -0.73 29.04 14.99
C ASN A 26 -0.33 30.28 14.17
N GLY A 27 0.96 30.44 13.87
CA GLY A 27 1.45 31.55 13.08
C GLY A 27 1.01 31.45 11.62
N ILE A 28 0.62 32.58 11.03
CA ILE A 28 0.16 32.68 9.63
C ILE A 28 1.19 32.09 8.66
N SER A 29 2.49 32.33 8.91
CA SER A 29 3.57 31.78 8.09
C SER A 29 3.57 30.25 8.10
N HIS A 30 3.45 29.62 9.28
CA HIS A 30 3.43 28.17 9.40
C HIS A 30 2.19 27.60 8.72
N GLN A 31 1.01 28.17 8.98
CA GLN A 31 -0.24 27.73 8.36
C GLN A 31 -0.21 27.84 6.84
N ARG A 32 0.37 28.93 6.29
CA ARG A 32 0.54 29.11 4.84
C ARG A 32 1.46 28.06 4.24
N ILE A 33 2.66 27.85 4.80
CA ILE A 33 3.61 26.87 4.27
C ILE A 33 3.04 25.46 4.38
N LYS A 34 2.41 25.14 5.51
CA LYS A 34 1.68 23.88 5.71
C LYS A 34 0.64 23.67 4.61
N LYS A 35 -0.20 24.67 4.32
CA LYS A 35 -1.22 24.59 3.26
C LYS A 35 -0.59 24.36 1.87
N ILE A 36 0.50 25.03 1.54
CA ILE A 36 1.22 24.83 0.28
C ILE A 36 1.77 23.40 0.21
N TYR A 37 2.40 22.92 1.28
CA TYR A 37 2.91 21.56 1.35
C TYR A 37 1.80 20.53 1.07
N TYR A 38 0.68 20.60 1.79
CA TYR A 38 -0.46 19.70 1.56
C TYR A 38 -1.05 19.86 0.16
N SER A 39 -0.95 21.04 -0.46
CA SER A 39 -1.45 21.24 -1.83
C SER A 39 -0.73 20.41 -2.88
N ARG A 40 0.56 20.12 -2.65
CA ARG A 40 1.38 19.33 -3.58
C ARG A 40 1.22 17.83 -3.41
N VAL A 41 0.90 17.37 -2.20
CA VAL A 41 0.81 15.94 -1.86
C VAL A 41 -0.63 15.43 -1.73
N ARG A 42 -1.63 16.26 -2.06
CA ARG A 42 -3.05 15.90 -1.95
C ARG A 42 -3.46 14.89 -3.02
N ASP A 43 -4.35 13.97 -2.63
CA ASP A 43 -4.94 12.99 -3.54
C ASP A 43 -5.94 13.65 -4.50
N LEU A 44 -6.02 13.17 -5.74
CA LEU A 44 -6.93 13.69 -6.77
C LEU A 44 -8.40 13.71 -6.30
N LYS A 45 -8.84 12.68 -5.58
CA LYS A 45 -10.20 12.61 -5.03
C LYS A 45 -10.47 13.76 -4.05
N SER A 46 -9.58 13.95 -3.07
CA SER A 46 -9.69 15.04 -2.10
C SER A 46 -9.62 16.42 -2.75
N LEU A 47 -8.76 16.58 -3.76
CA LEU A 47 -8.63 17.82 -4.52
C LEU A 47 -9.94 18.18 -5.22
N VAL A 48 -10.56 17.22 -5.90
CA VAL A 48 -11.82 17.45 -6.62
C VAL A 48 -12.95 17.83 -5.67
N GLU A 49 -13.09 17.13 -4.55
CA GLU A 49 -14.13 17.42 -3.54
C GLU A 49 -13.98 18.83 -2.95
N GLU A 50 -12.76 19.22 -2.58
CA GLU A 50 -12.47 20.55 -2.02
C GLU A 50 -12.61 21.68 -3.05
N GLU A 51 -12.08 21.49 -4.26
CA GLU A 51 -12.10 22.52 -5.31
C GLU A 51 -13.52 22.70 -5.87
N LYS A 52 -14.33 21.66 -5.97
CA LYS A 52 -15.72 21.77 -6.45
C LYS A 52 -16.60 22.68 -5.57
N GLN A 53 -16.29 22.78 -4.28
CA GLN A 53 -17.02 23.62 -3.34
C GLN A 53 -16.58 25.09 -3.36
N LYS A 54 -15.47 25.41 -4.03
CA LYS A 54 -14.90 26.76 -4.08
C LYS A 54 -15.40 27.49 -5.32
N GLU A 55 -15.53 28.80 -5.18
CA GLU A 55 -15.82 29.70 -6.29
C GLU A 55 -14.58 29.92 -7.16
N ILE A 56 -14.79 30.24 -8.44
CA ILE A 56 -13.72 30.48 -9.41
C ILE A 56 -12.92 31.73 -9.04
N CYS A 57 -11.60 31.62 -9.04
CA CYS A 57 -10.71 32.75 -8.77
C CYS A 57 -10.77 33.77 -9.91
N ARG A 58 -11.46 34.90 -9.68
CA ARG A 58 -11.61 35.97 -10.67
C ARG A 58 -10.28 36.51 -11.18
N ARG A 59 -9.29 36.68 -10.27
CA ARG A 59 -7.96 37.20 -10.62
C ARG A 59 -7.16 36.24 -11.50
N PHE A 60 -7.17 34.96 -11.15
CA PHE A 60 -6.52 33.93 -11.96
C PHE A 60 -7.20 33.82 -13.32
N ARG A 61 -8.53 33.90 -13.36
CA ARG A 61 -9.30 33.85 -14.61
C ARG A 61 -9.06 35.05 -15.51
N SER A 62 -8.88 36.26 -14.97
CA SER A 62 -8.66 37.47 -15.75
C SER A 62 -7.22 37.65 -16.20
N THR A 63 -6.26 37.34 -15.33
CA THR A 63 -4.85 37.74 -15.49
C THR A 63 -3.95 36.53 -15.75
N GLY A 64 -4.44 35.30 -15.53
CA GLY A 64 -3.65 34.06 -15.61
C GLY A 64 -2.66 33.87 -14.46
N SER A 65 -2.60 34.82 -13.51
CA SER A 65 -1.71 34.78 -12.36
C SER A 65 -2.44 35.22 -11.09
N CYS A 66 -2.20 34.48 -10.01
CA CYS A 66 -2.79 34.75 -8.70
C CYS A 66 -1.65 34.91 -7.68
N PRO A 67 -1.56 36.05 -6.95
CA PRO A 67 -0.50 36.28 -5.97
C PRO A 67 -0.57 35.34 -4.76
N PHE A 68 -1.69 34.65 -4.59
CA PHE A 68 -1.88 33.67 -3.53
C PHE A 68 -1.47 32.24 -3.96
N GLU A 69 -1.18 32.02 -5.24
CA GLU A 69 -0.73 30.74 -5.80
C GLU A 69 -1.57 29.56 -5.27
N GLU A 70 -0.92 28.49 -4.76
CA GLU A 70 -1.58 27.32 -4.17
C GLU A 70 -2.29 27.59 -2.84
N ALA A 71 -1.99 28.72 -2.19
CA ALA A 71 -2.66 29.11 -0.95
C ALA A 71 -4.00 29.84 -1.20
N CYS A 72 -4.42 30.02 -2.46
CA CYS A 72 -5.68 30.67 -2.79
C CYS A 72 -6.88 29.97 -2.11
N THR A 73 -7.90 30.76 -1.78
CA THR A 73 -9.18 30.26 -1.24
C THR A 73 -10.17 29.90 -2.34
N PHE A 74 -9.91 30.37 -3.56
CA PHE A 74 -10.73 30.16 -4.76
C PHE A 74 -10.10 29.12 -5.67
N THR A 75 -10.89 28.52 -6.55
CA THR A 75 -10.36 27.55 -7.51
C THR A 75 -9.58 28.22 -8.61
N HIS A 76 -8.48 27.60 -9.01
CA HIS A 76 -7.78 27.95 -10.24
C HIS A 76 -8.19 27.05 -11.42
N TYR A 77 -8.97 26.00 -11.13
CA TYR A 77 -9.45 25.06 -12.13
C TYR A 77 -10.75 25.55 -12.78
N THR A 78 -10.85 25.28 -14.07
CA THR A 78 -12.08 25.44 -14.83
C THR A 78 -13.05 24.30 -14.54
N ILE A 79 -14.33 24.53 -14.85
CA ILE A 79 -15.39 23.53 -14.67
C ILE A 79 -15.10 22.27 -15.51
N GLN A 80 -14.52 22.43 -16.69
CA GLN A 80 -14.15 21.31 -17.57
C GLN A 80 -13.02 20.47 -16.98
N GLU A 81 -11.99 21.10 -16.41
CA GLU A 81 -10.89 20.40 -15.75
C GLU A 81 -11.38 19.63 -14.51
N LEU A 82 -12.20 20.26 -13.67
CA LEU A 82 -12.81 19.59 -12.52
C LEU A 82 -13.67 18.38 -12.95
N SER A 83 -14.45 18.52 -14.02
CA SER A 83 -15.22 17.41 -14.58
C SER A 83 -14.34 16.27 -15.10
N ALA A 84 -13.21 16.58 -15.73
CA ALA A 84 -12.25 15.57 -16.19
C ALA A 84 -11.61 14.84 -15.00
N PHE A 85 -11.22 15.56 -13.94
CA PHE A 85 -10.70 14.95 -12.72
C PHE A 85 -11.74 14.07 -12.02
N GLU A 86 -13.01 14.49 -11.97
CA GLU A 86 -14.11 13.66 -11.46
C GLU A 86 -14.25 12.34 -12.24
N ALA A 87 -14.16 12.40 -13.57
CA ALA A 87 -14.22 11.20 -14.41
C ALA A 87 -13.03 10.27 -14.13
N GLN A 88 -11.83 10.82 -13.99
CA GLN A 88 -10.62 10.07 -13.66
C GLN A 88 -10.72 9.39 -12.30
N VAL A 89 -11.21 10.09 -11.28
CA VAL A 89 -11.43 9.53 -9.94
C VAL A 89 -12.41 8.37 -9.99
N LYS A 90 -13.54 8.53 -10.69
CA LYS A 90 -14.53 7.45 -10.88
C LYS A 90 -13.94 6.24 -11.58
N GLU A 91 -13.12 6.43 -12.60
CA GLU A 91 -12.45 5.32 -13.28
C GLU A 91 -11.45 4.59 -12.37
N GLN A 92 -10.66 5.34 -11.59
CA GLN A 92 -9.74 4.75 -10.61
C GLN A 92 -10.48 3.96 -9.53
N GLU A 93 -11.62 4.46 -9.05
CA GLU A 93 -12.46 3.75 -8.09
C GLU A 93 -13.06 2.49 -8.69
N LYS A 94 -13.50 2.51 -9.95
CA LYS A 94 -13.95 1.30 -10.67
C LYS A 94 -12.83 0.26 -10.72
N LYS A 95 -11.63 0.65 -11.15
CA LYS A 95 -10.46 -0.25 -11.21
C LYS A 95 -10.06 -0.82 -9.83
N LYS A 96 -10.20 -0.03 -8.76
CA LYS A 96 -9.94 -0.51 -7.39
C LYS A 96 -11.03 -1.48 -6.90
N ASN A 97 -12.28 -1.25 -7.28
CA ASN A 97 -13.42 -2.08 -6.90
C ASN A 97 -13.59 -3.31 -7.79
N GLU A 98 -12.98 -3.32 -8.98
CA GLU A 98 -12.87 -4.49 -9.83
C GLU A 98 -12.11 -5.58 -9.06
N LEU A 99 -12.85 -6.56 -8.57
CA LEU A 99 -12.29 -7.73 -7.92
C LEU A 99 -11.29 -8.40 -8.88
N PRO A 100 -10.12 -8.84 -8.37
CA PRO A 100 -9.21 -9.64 -9.18
C PRO A 100 -9.99 -10.79 -9.81
N ARG A 101 -9.81 -11.02 -11.12
CA ARG A 101 -10.41 -12.19 -11.79
C ARG A 101 -9.92 -13.45 -11.08
N LEU A 102 -10.79 -14.06 -10.28
CA LEU A 102 -10.48 -15.35 -9.68
C LEU A 102 -10.54 -16.40 -10.79
N PRO A 103 -9.47 -17.19 -11.00
CA PRO A 103 -9.51 -18.27 -11.97
C PRO A 103 -10.56 -19.30 -11.56
N SER A 104 -11.17 -19.94 -12.56
CA SER A 104 -12.08 -21.06 -12.30
C SER A 104 -11.35 -22.17 -11.54
N ILE A 105 -12.08 -22.95 -10.73
CA ILE A 105 -11.53 -24.13 -10.04
C ILE A 105 -10.76 -25.02 -11.01
N GLN A 106 -11.27 -25.20 -12.24
CA GLN A 106 -10.62 -26.01 -13.27
C GLN A 106 -9.33 -25.37 -13.80
N GLU A 107 -9.32 -24.07 -14.05
CA GLU A 107 -8.11 -23.32 -14.44
C GLU A 107 -7.05 -23.44 -13.33
N TRP A 108 -7.44 -23.26 -12.07
CA TRP A 108 -6.55 -23.41 -10.92
C TRP A 108 -6.00 -24.84 -10.78
N LEU A 109 -6.85 -25.87 -10.90
CA LEU A 109 -6.42 -27.27 -10.85
C LEU A 109 -5.43 -27.59 -11.97
N ASN A 110 -5.65 -27.08 -13.18
CA ASN A 110 -4.75 -27.29 -14.31
C ASN A 110 -3.40 -26.60 -14.07
N THR A 111 -3.37 -25.37 -13.54
CA THR A 111 -2.10 -24.73 -13.16
C THR A 111 -1.35 -25.53 -12.09
N LYS A 112 -2.04 -26.12 -11.12
CA LYS A 112 -1.39 -26.97 -10.10
C LYS A 112 -0.87 -28.27 -10.68
N LYS A 113 -1.59 -28.91 -11.60
CA LYS A 113 -1.13 -30.10 -12.32
C LYS A 113 0.12 -29.81 -13.16
N LEU A 114 0.14 -28.71 -13.91
CA LEU A 114 1.31 -28.28 -14.69
C LEU A 114 2.52 -28.00 -13.80
N ASN A 115 2.32 -27.27 -12.70
CA ASN A 115 3.38 -27.03 -11.71
C ASN A 115 3.82 -28.30 -10.97
N ALA A 116 3.00 -29.35 -10.95
CA ALA A 116 3.32 -30.66 -10.39
C ALA A 116 4.09 -31.52 -11.41
N THR A 117 3.79 -31.44 -12.71
CA THR A 117 4.55 -32.11 -13.77
C THR A 117 5.95 -31.52 -13.90
N GLU A 118 6.10 -30.20 -13.84
CA GLU A 118 7.41 -29.53 -13.82
C GLU A 118 8.25 -29.93 -12.59
N ARG A 119 7.59 -30.19 -11.44
CA ARG A 119 8.26 -30.75 -10.25
C ARG A 119 8.52 -32.25 -10.35
N ALA A 120 7.71 -33.00 -11.08
CA ALA A 120 7.89 -34.44 -11.27
C ALA A 120 9.07 -34.75 -12.20
N GLU A 121 9.32 -33.91 -13.20
CA GLU A 121 10.53 -33.98 -14.05
C GLU A 121 11.82 -33.72 -13.24
N GLY A 122 11.70 -32.98 -12.13
CA GLY A 122 12.77 -32.75 -11.17
C GLY A 122 12.65 -33.57 -9.88
N ALA A 123 12.52 -34.91 -9.95
CA ALA A 123 12.64 -35.87 -8.83
C ALA A 123 12.36 -35.30 -7.42
N VAL A 124 11.18 -34.73 -7.19
CA VAL A 124 10.80 -34.22 -5.87
C VAL A 124 10.43 -35.41 -4.99
N THR A 125 11.38 -35.86 -4.18
CA THR A 125 11.12 -36.77 -3.07
C THR A 125 10.29 -36.04 -2.02
N MET A 126 9.33 -36.73 -1.38
CA MET A 126 8.44 -36.19 -0.32
C MET A 126 9.19 -35.47 0.82
N TYR A 127 10.48 -35.79 1.00
CA TYR A 127 11.36 -35.19 2.01
C TYR A 127 12.22 -34.03 1.49
N GLY A 128 11.86 -33.47 0.33
CA GLY A 128 12.66 -32.50 -0.40
C GLY A 128 13.93 -33.13 -0.98
N SER A 129 14.50 -32.49 -1.99
CA SER A 129 15.77 -32.89 -2.62
C SER A 129 16.96 -32.85 -1.65
N ASN A 130 16.76 -32.29 -0.46
CA ASN A 130 17.78 -31.96 0.53
C ASN A 130 17.76 -32.89 1.76
N ASN A 131 17.13 -34.07 1.70
CA ASN A 131 17.16 -35.00 2.82
C ASN A 131 18.54 -35.70 2.90
N PRO A 132 19.38 -35.39 3.92
CA PRO A 132 20.72 -35.96 4.04
C PRO A 132 20.70 -37.47 4.30
N LEU A 133 19.56 -38.03 4.71
CA LEU A 133 19.40 -39.46 4.97
C LEU A 133 19.09 -40.29 3.70
N ARG A 134 18.90 -39.63 2.55
CA ARG A 134 18.62 -40.30 1.27
C ARG A 134 19.78 -41.18 0.80
N GLU A 135 21.02 -40.78 1.09
CA GLU A 135 22.24 -41.50 0.68
C GLU A 135 22.41 -42.86 1.40
N TYR A 136 21.82 -43.00 2.59
CA TYR A 136 21.99 -44.19 3.41
C TYR A 136 20.99 -45.32 3.09
N GLY A 137 19.98 -45.04 2.26
CA GLY A 137 18.91 -45.98 1.93
C GLY A 137 17.96 -46.21 3.12
N PHE A 138 16.68 -45.85 2.98
CA PHE A 138 15.73 -45.81 4.10
C PHE A 138 15.54 -47.14 4.86
N GLN A 139 15.88 -48.28 4.27
CA GLN A 139 15.78 -49.60 4.89
C GLN A 139 16.93 -49.89 5.89
N SER A 140 18.07 -49.21 5.77
CA SER A 140 19.22 -49.39 6.67
C SER A 140 19.09 -48.55 7.96
N LEU A 141 18.22 -47.54 7.95
CA LEU A 141 18.00 -46.65 9.09
C LEU A 141 17.20 -47.37 10.19
N PRO A 142 17.43 -47.06 11.48
CA PRO A 142 16.58 -47.55 12.55
C PRO A 142 15.15 -46.97 12.43
N PRO A 143 14.10 -47.66 12.93
CA PRO A 143 12.70 -47.27 12.73
C PRO A 143 12.38 -45.80 13.07
N SER A 144 13.00 -45.24 14.13
CA SER A 144 12.79 -43.85 14.56
C SER A 144 13.37 -42.79 13.61
N LEU A 145 14.31 -43.17 12.73
CA LEU A 145 14.94 -42.28 11.74
C LEU A 145 14.46 -42.57 10.31
N ARG A 146 13.59 -43.57 10.15
CA ARG A 146 12.92 -43.80 8.88
C ARG A 146 11.83 -42.76 8.72
N PRO A 147 11.74 -42.14 7.55
CA PRO A 147 10.66 -41.21 7.34
C PRO A 147 9.35 -41.97 7.10
N ILE A 148 8.23 -41.37 7.51
CA ILE A 148 6.91 -42.01 7.49
C ILE A 148 6.49 -42.39 6.06
N SER A 149 6.04 -43.62 5.86
CA SER A 149 5.56 -44.10 4.57
C SER A 149 4.15 -43.58 4.24
N PHE A 150 3.77 -43.63 2.96
CA PHE A 150 2.44 -43.22 2.52
C PHE A 150 1.34 -44.08 3.18
N GLU A 151 1.57 -45.38 3.29
CA GLU A 151 0.64 -46.33 3.92
C GLU A 151 0.47 -46.04 5.41
N GLU A 152 1.53 -45.67 6.12
CA GLU A 152 1.44 -45.27 7.52
C GLU A 152 0.68 -43.95 7.68
N MET A 153 0.84 -43.01 6.75
CA MET A 153 0.19 -41.70 6.78
C MET A 153 -1.33 -41.79 6.63
N ASP A 154 -1.81 -42.60 5.69
CA ASP A 154 -3.25 -42.84 5.47
C ASP A 154 -3.91 -43.57 6.65
N ASN A 155 -3.12 -44.37 7.39
CA ASN A 155 -3.58 -45.12 8.55
C ASN A 155 -3.51 -44.34 9.87
N LEU A 156 -3.05 -43.08 9.87
CA LEU A 156 -3.04 -42.23 11.06
C LEU A 156 -4.45 -41.77 11.43
N GLN A 157 -5.00 -42.37 12.49
CA GLN A 157 -6.24 -41.90 13.11
C GLN A 157 -5.90 -40.91 14.22
N PHE A 158 -6.08 -39.61 13.95
CA PHE A 158 -5.95 -38.56 14.97
C PHE A 158 -7.20 -38.54 15.85
N THR A 159 -7.20 -39.35 16.92
CA THR A 159 -8.35 -39.49 17.83
C THR A 159 -8.47 -38.37 18.86
N PHE A 160 -7.42 -37.58 19.05
CA PHE A 160 -7.42 -36.39 19.90
C PHE A 160 -6.63 -35.27 19.21
N TRP A 161 -7.31 -34.14 19.04
CA TRP A 161 -6.67 -32.86 18.88
C TRP A 161 -6.71 -32.23 20.26
N GLY A 162 -5.53 -31.95 20.84
CA GLY A 162 -5.40 -31.43 22.20
C GLY A 162 -6.24 -30.18 22.45
#